data_AF-A0A1J1JFT7-F1
#
_entry.id   AF-A0A1J1JFT7-F1
#
_cell.length_a   1.000
_cell.length_b   1.000
_cell.length_c   1.000
_cell.angle_alpha   90.00
_cell.angle_beta   90.00
_cell.angle_gamma   90.00
#
_symmetry.space_group_name_H-M   'P 1'
#
loop_
_entity.id
_entity.type
_entity.pdbx_description
1 polymer ?
#
loop_
_entity_poly.entity_id
_entity_poly.type
_entity_poly.pdbx_seq_one_letter_code
_entity_poly.pdbx_strand_id
1 'polypeptide(L)' 'MILIVGYGNPIRGDDGVGQAVITEVEQWNLTNVRSLSIHQLTPAVAAEMAEVDTVIFVDAALEGDTVNIISL' A
#
# COMPACT_ATOMS: atom_id res chain seq x y z
N MET A 1 -0.82 7.60 -13.44
CA MET A 1 0.12 6.73 -12.70
C MET A 1 -0.51 6.40 -11.35
N ILE A 2 -0.46 5.14 -10.91
CA ILE A 2 -0.98 4.70 -9.61
C ILE A 2 0.20 4.37 -8.70
N LEU A 3 0.17 4.84 -7.45
CA LEU A 3 1.05 4.38 -6.38
C LEU A 3 0.26 3.50 -5.41
N ILE A 4 0.74 2.29 -5.16
CA ILE A 4 0.17 1.40 -4.14
C ILE A 4 1.15 1.34 -2.98
N VAL A 5 0.70 1.73 -1.78
CA VAL A 5 1.50 1.76 -0.56
C VAL A 5 0.95 0.74 0.41
N GLY A 6 1.68 -0.37 0.56
CA GLY A 6 1.40 -1.38 1.56
C GLY A 6 2.25 -1.17 2.79
N TYR A 7 1.61 -1.09 3.95
CA TYR A 7 2.33 -0.90 5.20
C TYR A 7 1.85 -1.80 6.33
N GLY A 8 2.61 -1.79 7.42
CA GLY A 8 2.36 -2.60 8.61
C GLY A 8 3.59 -3.41 9.03
N ASN A 9 3.48 -4.19 10.09
CA ASN A 9 4.60 -4.88 10.73
C ASN A 9 4.55 -6.42 10.55
N PRO A 10 5.44 -7.00 9.70
CA PRO A 10 5.49 -8.45 9.50
C PRO A 10 5.79 -9.29 10.76
N ILE A 11 6.46 -8.72 11.77
CA ILE A 11 6.72 -9.44 13.03
C ILE A 11 5.52 -9.43 13.98
N ARG A 12 4.46 -8.67 13.68
CA ARG A 12 3.19 -8.65 14.43
C ARG A 12 2.11 -9.54 13.79
N GLY A 13 2.50 -10.45 12.90
CA GLY A 13 1.58 -11.38 12.23
C GLY A 13 0.83 -10.70 11.10
N ASP A 14 -0.51 -10.74 11.14
CA ASP A 14 -1.39 -10.25 10.06
C ASP A 14 -1.26 -8.74 9.82
N ASP A 15 -0.70 -7.99 10.77
CA ASP A 15 -0.29 -6.60 10.58
C ASP A 15 0.66 -6.41 9.37
N GLY A 16 1.39 -7.46 8.97
CA GLY A 16 2.24 -7.44 7.78
C GLY A 16 1.52 -7.57 6.42
N VAL A 17 0.18 -7.71 6.40
CA VAL A 17 -0.57 -8.01 5.17
C VAL A 17 -0.37 -6.96 4.07
N GLY A 18 -0.25 -5.68 4.43
CA GLY A 18 -0.02 -4.61 3.45
C GLY A 18 1.26 -4.84 2.65
N GLN A 19 2.35 -5.23 3.32
CA GLN A 19 3.62 -5.55 2.66
C GLN A 19 3.51 -6.81 1.78
N ALA A 20 2.78 -7.83 2.25
CA ALA A 20 2.56 -9.06 1.49
C ALA A 20 1.77 -8.81 0.19
N VAL A 21 0.74 -7.95 0.24
CA VAL A 21 -0.02 -7.54 -0.95
C VAL A 21 0.90 -6.85 -1.97
N ILE A 22 1.82 -5.99 -1.53
CA ILE A 22 2.76 -5.33 -2.43
C ILE A 22 3.68 -6.34 -3.13
N THR A 23 4.20 -7.33 -2.40
CA THR A 23 5.02 -8.40 -3.00
C THR A 23 4.29 -9.16 -4.10
N GLU A 24 2.97 -9.37 -3.97
CA GLU A 24 2.17 -9.99 -5.03
C GLU A 24 1.92 -9.04 -6.20
N VAL A 25 1.57 -7.78 -5.93
CA VAL A 25 1.32 -6.76 -6.96
C VAL A 25 2.56 -6.52 -7.83
N GLU A 26 3.76 -6.53 -7.25
CA GLU A 26 5.01 -6.38 -8.00
C GLU A 26 5.19 -7.49 -9.05
N GLN A 27 4.70 -8.71 -8.79
CA GLN A 27 4.78 -9.82 -9.74
C GLN A 27 3.85 -9.65 -10.95
N TRP A 28 2.84 -8.78 -10.86
CA TRP A 28 1.89 -8.55 -11.95
C TRP A 28 2.50 -7.71 -13.09
N ASN A 29 3.66 -7.08 -12.87
CA ASN A 29 4.40 -6.30 -13.89
C ASN A 29 3.54 -5.24 -14.61
N LEU A 30 2.67 -4.56 -13.88
CA LEU A 30 1.78 -3.53 -14.41
C LEU A 30 2.57 -2.25 -14.74
N THR A 31 2.46 -1.77 -15.98
CA THR A 31 3.30 -0.68 -16.50
C THR A 31 2.95 0.70 -15.92
N ASN A 32 1.77 0.86 -15.33
CA ASN A 32 1.25 2.11 -14.79
C ASN A 32 1.09 2.11 -13.26
N VAL A 33 1.67 1.11 -12.60
CA VAL A 33 1.60 0.92 -11.15
C VAL A 33 3.01 0.96 -10.57
N ARG A 34 3.21 1.85 -9.61
CA ARG A 34 4.36 1.88 -8.72
C ARG A 34 3.94 1.27 -7.39
N SER A 35 4.80 0.47 -6.78
CA SER A 35 4.52 -0.20 -5.52
C SER A 35 5.54 0.23 -4.46
N LEU A 36 5.07 0.40 -3.21
CA LEU A 36 5.90 0.77 -2.07
C LEU A 36 5.52 -0.10 -0.87
N SER A 37 6.47 -0.91 -0.39
CA SER A 37 6.32 -1.74 0.82
C SER A 37 7.13 -1.13 1.97
N ILE A 38 6.46 -0.70 3.04
CA ILE A 38 7.10 0.01 4.16
C ILE A 38 6.54 -0.41 5.52
N HIS A 39 7.30 -0.22 6.59
CA HIS A 39 6.82 -0.56 7.93
C HIS A 39 5.78 0.42 8.49
N GLN A 40 5.92 1.70 8.15
CA GLN A 40 5.10 2.81 8.64
C GLN A 40 5.00 3.88 7.55
N LEU A 41 3.87 4.57 7.48
CA LEU A 41 3.73 5.78 6.68
C LEU A 41 4.60 6.89 7.28
N THR A 42 5.60 7.35 6.53
CA THR A 42 6.48 8.44 6.94
C THR A 42 6.20 9.69 6.10
N PRO A 43 6.53 10.91 6.60
CA PRO A 43 6.36 12.13 5.81
C PRO A 43 7.10 12.12 4.47
N ALA A 44 8.15 11.32 4.32
CA ALA A 44 8.89 11.19 3.06
C ALA A 44 8.02 10.60 1.92
N VAL A 45 7.00 9.80 2.25
CA VAL A 45 6.05 9.23 1.27
C VAL A 45 5.24 10.32 0.57
N ALA A 46 5.07 11.50 1.17
CA ALA A 46 4.35 12.60 0.56
C ALA A 46 4.97 13.08 -0.77
N ALA A 47 6.30 12.99 -0.90
CA ALA A 47 6.97 13.31 -2.15
C ALA A 47 6.59 12.32 -3.27
N GLU A 48 6.55 11.03 -2.97
CA GLU A 48 6.13 9.97 -3.90
C GLU A 48 4.66 10.13 -4.31
N MET A 49 3.80 10.49 -3.36
CA MET A 49 2.38 10.71 -3.59
C MET A 49 2.11 11.92 -4.49
N ALA A 50 2.97 12.94 -4.46
CA ALA A 50 2.84 14.14 -5.28
C ALA A 50 3.14 13.89 -6.77
N GLU A 51 3.77 12.77 -7.12
CA GLU A 51 4.15 12.41 -8.49
C GLU A 51 3.10 11.56 -9.22
N VAL A 52 1.98 11.23 -8.57
CA VAL A 52 0.98 10.28 -9.11
C VAL A 52 -0.43 10.84 -9.05
N ASP A 53 -1.31 10.31 -9.89
CA ASP A 53 -2.73 10.73 -9.97
C ASP A 53 -3.59 10.05 -8.91
N THR A 54 -3.14 8.89 -8.41
CA THR A 54 -3.93 8.06 -7.49
C THR A 54 -3.00 7.29 -6.56
N VAL A 55 -3.36 7.29 -5.27
CA VAL A 55 -2.66 6.54 -4.23
C VAL A 55 -3.64 5.53 -3.64
N ILE A 56 -3.23 4.27 -3.55
CA ILE A 56 -3.99 3.19 -2.90
C ILE A 56 -3.20 2.75 -1.66
N PHE A 57 -3.80 2.89 -0.50
CA PHE A 57 -3.22 2.43 0.76
C PHE A 57 -3.71 1.02 1.09
N VAL A 58 -2.80 0.17 1.55
CA VAL A 58 -3.10 -1.20 1.98
C VAL A 58 -2.54 -1.40 3.39
N ASP A 59 -3.42 -1.69 4.33
CA ASP A 59 -3.10 -1.91 5.75
C ASP A 59 -3.96 -3.03 6.32
N ALA A 60 -3.52 -3.62 7.42
CA ALA A 60 -4.35 -4.52 8.20
C ALA A 60 -5.47 -3.74 8.90
N ALA A 61 -6.68 -4.31 8.90
CA ALA A 61 -7.80 -3.79 9.68
C ALA A 61 -8.32 -4.88 10.61
N LEU A 62 -8.62 -4.52 11.86
CA LEU A 62 -9.24 -5.44 12.83
C LEU A 62 -10.72 -5.70 12.52
N GLU A 63 -11.36 -4.75 11.87
CA GLU A 63 -12.76 -4.78 11.48
C GLU A 63 -12.87 -4.47 9.99
N GLY A 64 -13.55 -5.34 9.24
CA GLY A 64 -13.76 -5.15 7.81
C GLY A 64 -14.02 -6.46 7.09
N ASP A 65 -15.27 -6.68 6.68
CA ASP A 65 -15.62 -7.77 5.76
C ASP A 65 -15.38 -7.38 4.29
N THR A 66 -15.04 -6.10 4.04
CA THR A 66 -14.96 -5.47 2.72
C THR A 66 -13.77 -4.52 2.63
N VAL A 67 -13.17 -4.42 1.43
CA VAL A 67 -12.15 -3.41 1.12
C VAL A 67 -12.83 -2.07 0.85
N ASN A 68 -12.44 -1.03 1.61
CA ASN A 68 -12.94 0.33 1.40
C ASN A 68 -12.01 1.11 0.45
N ILE A 69 -12.57 1.59 -0.67
CA ILE A 69 -11.86 2.47 -1.60
C ILE A 69 -12.30 3.90 -1.30
N ILE A 70 -11.39 4.70 -0.73
CA ILE A 70 -11.64 6.11 -0.40
C ILE A 70 -10.89 6.97 -1.41
N SER A 71 -11.60 7.79 -2.18
CA SER A 71 -11.00 8.89 -2.95
C SER A 71 -10.95 10.14 -2.08
N LEU A 72 -9.76 10.71 -1.89
CA LEU A 72 -9.57 12.02 -1.27
C LEU A 72 -9.93 13.16 -2.23
#